data_AF-A0A0D0BMD5-F1
#
_entry.id   AF-A0A0D0BMD5-F1
#
_cell.length_a   1.000
_cell.length_b   1.000
_cell.length_c   1.000
_cell.angle_alpha   90.00
_cell.angle_beta   90.00
_cell.angle_gamma   90.00
#
_symmetry.space_group_name_H-M   'P 1'
#
loop_
_entity.id
_entity.type
_entity.pdbx_description
1 polymer ?
#
loop_
_entity_poly.entity_id
_entity_poly.type
_entity_poly.pdbx_seq_one_letter_code
_entity_poly.pdbx_strand_id
1 'polypeptide(L)'
;MQAWIIIKPSLQQDPFIDPPPNEDFTAPIPCPEEELLPYWDTKRDFYPAFESSDKQSISTRAHMVACANAFFATQFRRFGFSILLCGSWARFVYWDRSGAVVSRRFQYTANFAPLAEFLWRLNHGSAGDRGVDVSVVPISLPESQDSTVRELLGIGSSDPLYGYIVPVDTAVQKPKDAEGRPSSTTHHFYVGPRPAQKQCSLIEQRARGFHVWDVTQKRVVFFKETWRFDSPGISTESAVYRELHSRRIPNIPTFEHGGDMSALGTKTITHSFSKAWWCCTPNHKAHLPLVQHRIILRDVERHLSTFKTPTEFLIIIKDALTGDVTVAHEEAYKYLGLLHRNISMENIGVTSEGRGLLMGWECCSLKSHDELLKIQMGNIPFMSGALLGEKTQDKRHVLADDLESFLHVMIYTMARHLPNTMDIEKKNALLHIYDEEYVIDKGGRAIGGSRKRVCLADPQSHLFQKFTLPPEIATLLPQLCDLFPIRYNYWTYFFYELHGDPRFKTPSDLLACHGEMMTLVKRWIPCSEEVPDADEDPYGFWCH
;
A
#
# COMPACT_ATOMS: atom_id res chain seq x y z
N MET A 1 -18.84 7.71 16.10
CA MET A 1 -19.86 7.03 15.27
C MET A 1 -19.61 5.52 15.35
N GLN A 2 -20.59 4.69 15.70
CA GLN A 2 -20.39 3.23 15.90
C GLN A 2 -20.68 2.39 14.65
N ALA A 3 -21.68 2.81 13.88
CA ALA A 3 -22.07 2.28 12.58
C ALA A 3 -22.70 3.44 11.77
N TRP A 4 -23.00 3.21 10.50
CA TRP A 4 -23.74 4.16 9.66
C TRP A 4 -24.93 3.48 8.99
N ILE A 5 -25.95 4.28 8.65
CA ILE A 5 -27.17 3.81 7.99
C ILE A 5 -27.28 4.50 6.63
N ILE A 6 -27.49 3.72 5.58
CA ILE A 6 -27.75 4.21 4.23
C ILE A 6 -29.22 3.95 3.92
N ILE A 7 -29.93 5.01 3.57
CA ILE A 7 -31.37 4.96 3.29
C ILE A 7 -31.59 5.17 1.80
N LYS A 8 -32.35 4.26 1.19
CA LYS A 8 -32.77 4.29 -0.20
C LYS A 8 -34.30 4.18 -0.26
N PRO A 9 -34.98 5.04 -1.05
CA PRO A 9 -36.44 5.09 -1.09
C PRO A 9 -37.10 3.81 -1.59
N SER A 10 -36.41 2.99 -2.40
CA SER A 10 -37.04 1.82 -3.03
C SER A 10 -36.19 0.55 -2.96
N LEU A 11 -36.86 -0.60 -3.12
CA LEU A 11 -36.21 -1.92 -3.15
C LEU A 11 -35.36 -2.12 -4.41
N GLN A 12 -35.65 -1.43 -5.51
CA GLN A 12 -34.88 -1.50 -6.75
C GLN A 12 -33.43 -0.98 -6.58
N GLN A 13 -33.18 -0.23 -5.51
CA GLN A 13 -31.85 0.28 -5.16
C GLN A 13 -31.08 -0.64 -4.21
N ASP A 14 -31.66 -1.78 -3.81
CA ASP A 14 -30.94 -2.85 -3.13
C ASP A 14 -29.93 -3.46 -4.11
N PRO A 15 -28.62 -3.32 -3.87
CA PRO A 15 -27.63 -3.75 -4.82
C PRO A 15 -27.33 -5.24 -4.77
N PHE A 16 -27.94 -5.97 -3.82
CA PHE A 16 -27.64 -7.37 -3.57
C PHE A 16 -28.83 -8.28 -3.86
N ILE A 17 -28.54 -9.44 -4.44
CA ILE A 17 -29.50 -10.51 -4.69
C ILE A 17 -29.26 -11.60 -3.64
N ASP A 18 -30.30 -11.95 -2.90
CA ASP A 18 -30.21 -13.02 -1.90
C ASP A 18 -30.01 -14.37 -2.57
N PRO A 19 -29.17 -15.26 -2.00
CA PRO A 19 -29.13 -16.64 -2.45
C PRO A 19 -30.52 -17.26 -2.29
N PRO A 20 -30.97 -18.08 -3.26
CA PRO A 20 -32.32 -18.63 -3.23
C PRO A 20 -32.55 -19.36 -1.90
N PRO A 21 -33.74 -19.21 -1.29
CA PRO A 21 -34.13 -20.12 -0.24
C PRO A 21 -34.31 -21.48 -0.91
N ASN A 22 -33.61 -22.53 -0.48
CA ASN A 22 -34.22 -23.86 -0.29
C ASN A 22 -33.26 -24.91 0.28
N GLU A 23 -33.89 -25.82 1.02
CA GLU A 23 -33.44 -27.04 1.71
C GLU A 23 -32.92 -26.88 3.15
N ASP A 24 -33.39 -27.78 4.02
CA ASP A 24 -33.20 -27.83 5.47
C ASP A 24 -31.72 -27.97 5.85
N PHE A 25 -31.12 -26.94 6.47
CA PHE A 25 -29.70 -27.00 6.87
C PHE A 25 -29.44 -26.38 8.25
N THR A 26 -30.03 -27.00 9.27
CA THR A 26 -29.56 -26.92 10.68
C THR A 26 -28.28 -27.73 10.92
N ALA A 27 -27.66 -28.30 9.88
CA ALA A 27 -26.44 -29.07 10.00
C ALA A 27 -25.26 -28.17 10.42
N PRO A 28 -24.44 -28.59 11.41
CA PRO A 28 -23.25 -27.85 11.80
C PRO A 28 -22.30 -27.66 10.63
N ILE A 29 -21.57 -26.54 10.64
CA ILE A 29 -20.43 -26.29 9.77
C ILE A 29 -19.49 -27.50 9.87
N PRO A 30 -19.24 -28.27 8.79
CA PRO A 30 -18.24 -29.33 8.83
C PRO A 30 -16.88 -28.69 9.13
N CYS A 31 -16.12 -29.32 10.03
CA CYS A 31 -14.73 -28.96 10.29
C CYS A 31 -13.95 -28.94 8.95
N PRO A 32 -12.94 -28.07 8.78
CA PRO A 32 -12.24 -27.88 7.52
C PRO A 32 -11.22 -28.99 7.24
N GLU A 33 -11.64 -30.25 7.34
CA GLU A 33 -10.85 -31.41 6.92
C GLU A 33 -11.62 -32.16 5.83
N GLU A 34 -11.11 -31.97 4.61
CA GLU A 34 -11.14 -32.83 3.43
C GLU A 34 -12.50 -33.33 2.85
N GLU A 35 -12.57 -33.22 1.51
CA GLU A 35 -13.51 -33.91 0.62
C GLU A 35 -15.00 -33.53 0.60
N LEU A 36 -15.33 -32.30 0.19
CA LEU A 36 -16.64 -32.02 -0.44
C LEU A 36 -16.57 -31.11 -1.68
N LEU A 37 -15.40 -30.98 -2.32
CA LEU A 37 -15.18 -30.08 -3.47
C LEU A 37 -15.98 -30.35 -4.76
N PRO A 38 -16.32 -31.59 -5.18
CA PRO A 38 -16.88 -31.79 -6.53
C PRO A 38 -18.38 -31.50 -6.68
N TYR A 39 -19.17 -31.55 -5.59
CA TYR A 39 -20.64 -31.52 -5.70
C TYR A 39 -21.21 -30.12 -5.92
N TRP A 40 -20.54 -29.08 -5.41
CA TRP A 40 -21.06 -27.72 -5.44
C TRP A 40 -20.57 -26.87 -6.62
N ASP A 41 -19.57 -27.34 -7.37
CA ASP A 41 -18.97 -26.58 -8.47
C ASP A 41 -19.87 -26.59 -9.72
N THR A 42 -20.62 -27.68 -9.92
CA THR A 42 -21.46 -27.91 -11.11
C THR A 42 -22.82 -27.20 -11.10
N LYS A 43 -23.29 -26.68 -9.97
CA LYS A 43 -24.57 -25.94 -9.87
C LYS A 43 -24.42 -24.42 -9.81
N ARG A 44 -23.20 -23.87 -9.84
CA ARG A 44 -22.95 -22.44 -9.55
C ARG A 44 -23.14 -21.49 -10.73
N ASP A 45 -23.08 -21.99 -11.96
CA ASP A 45 -23.46 -21.25 -13.17
C ASP A 45 -24.96 -20.91 -13.23
N PHE A 46 -25.77 -21.47 -12.33
CA PHE A 46 -27.22 -21.26 -12.27
C PHE A 46 -27.67 -20.16 -11.28
N TYR A 47 -26.77 -19.61 -10.45
CA TYR A 47 -27.16 -18.56 -9.50
C TYR A 47 -27.03 -17.17 -10.12
N PRO A 48 -28.01 -16.27 -9.91
CA PRO A 48 -27.87 -14.88 -10.32
C PRO A 48 -26.68 -14.24 -9.63
N ALA A 49 -26.02 -13.30 -10.32
CA ALA A 49 -24.91 -12.55 -9.75
C ALA A 49 -25.32 -11.93 -8.41
N PHE A 50 -24.51 -12.14 -7.36
CA PHE A 50 -24.73 -11.56 -6.03
C PHE A 50 -24.98 -10.05 -6.11
N GLU A 51 -24.21 -9.38 -6.95
CA GLU A 51 -24.30 -7.95 -7.18
C GLU A 51 -25.15 -7.67 -8.42
N SER A 52 -26.20 -6.86 -8.23
CA SER A 52 -27.00 -6.34 -9.34
C SER A 52 -26.17 -5.38 -10.21
N SER A 53 -26.20 -5.57 -11.53
CA SER A 53 -25.51 -4.70 -12.48
C SER A 53 -26.32 -3.47 -12.90
N ASP A 54 -27.48 -3.23 -12.29
CA ASP A 54 -28.29 -2.03 -12.55
C ASP A 54 -27.55 -0.75 -12.13
N LYS A 55 -27.74 0.35 -12.87
CA LYS A 55 -27.07 1.63 -12.61
C LYS A 55 -27.32 2.16 -11.20
N GLN A 56 -28.55 2.04 -10.68
CA GLN A 56 -28.90 2.46 -9.32
C GLN A 56 -28.24 1.56 -8.27
N SER A 57 -28.17 0.26 -8.53
CA SER A 57 -27.47 -0.71 -7.68
C SER A 57 -25.97 -0.41 -7.61
N ILE A 58 -25.32 -0.15 -8.76
CA ILE A 58 -23.91 0.26 -8.83
C ILE A 58 -23.69 1.56 -8.04
N SER A 59 -24.55 2.56 -8.20
CA SER A 59 -24.49 3.81 -7.46
C SER A 59 -24.65 3.60 -5.94
N THR A 60 -25.56 2.72 -5.51
CA THR A 60 -25.69 2.35 -4.09
C THR A 60 -24.42 1.68 -3.56
N ARG A 61 -23.83 0.70 -4.27
CA ARG A 61 -22.57 0.08 -3.84
C ARG A 61 -21.43 1.08 -3.75
N ALA A 62 -21.30 1.97 -4.74
CA ALA A 62 -20.29 3.02 -4.74
C ALA A 62 -20.44 3.92 -3.50
N HIS A 63 -21.66 4.33 -3.16
CA HIS A 63 -21.93 5.10 -1.94
C HIS A 63 -21.59 4.31 -0.66
N MET A 64 -21.95 3.03 -0.59
CA MET A 64 -21.62 2.16 0.55
C MET A 64 -20.10 2.05 0.76
N VAL A 65 -19.35 1.80 -0.31
CA VAL A 65 -17.89 1.73 -0.28
C VAL A 65 -17.28 3.07 0.11
N ALA A 66 -17.79 4.19 -0.41
CA ALA A 66 -17.32 5.53 -0.05
C ALA A 66 -17.51 5.82 1.46
N CYS A 67 -18.67 5.48 2.02
CA CYS A 67 -18.91 5.61 3.46
C CYS A 67 -17.98 4.71 4.27
N ALA A 68 -17.78 3.45 3.85
CA ALA A 68 -16.86 2.53 4.51
C ALA A 68 -15.42 3.09 4.48
N ASN A 69 -14.95 3.57 3.33
CA ASN A 69 -13.63 4.23 3.19
C ASN A 69 -13.47 5.36 4.20
N ALA A 70 -14.45 6.28 4.26
CA ALA A 70 -14.42 7.38 5.22
C ALA A 70 -14.43 6.89 6.68
N PHE A 71 -15.19 5.84 6.99
CA PHE A 71 -15.27 5.27 8.33
C PHE A 71 -13.91 4.71 8.80
N PHE A 72 -13.22 3.93 7.96
CA PHE A 72 -11.90 3.37 8.29
C PHE A 72 -10.75 4.37 8.16
N ALA A 73 -10.91 5.43 7.37
CA ALA A 73 -9.92 6.50 7.25
C ALA A 73 -9.94 7.44 8.48
N THR A 74 -11.12 7.66 9.07
CA THR A 74 -11.30 8.63 10.17
C THR A 74 -11.22 8.01 11.57
N GLN A 75 -11.30 6.69 11.69
CA GLN A 75 -11.34 5.99 12.98
C GLN A 75 -10.38 4.80 12.99
N PHE A 76 -9.80 4.51 14.15
CA PHE A 76 -9.02 3.29 14.38
C PHE A 76 -9.96 2.09 14.49
N ARG A 77 -10.16 1.41 13.36
CA ARG A 77 -11.13 0.33 13.19
C ARG A 77 -10.48 -0.90 12.56
N ARG A 78 -10.76 -2.05 13.17
CA ARG A 78 -10.41 -3.38 12.64
C ARG A 78 -11.49 -3.87 11.68
N PHE A 79 -12.74 -3.57 12.00
CA PHE A 79 -13.93 -3.81 11.21
C PHE A 79 -15.00 -2.76 11.53
N GLY A 80 -16.10 -2.76 10.77
CA GLY A 80 -17.23 -1.86 10.99
C GLY A 80 -18.54 -2.46 10.50
N PHE A 81 -19.64 -1.89 10.95
CA PHE A 81 -20.97 -2.29 10.52
C PHE A 81 -21.71 -1.14 9.83
N SER A 82 -22.54 -1.48 8.86
CA SER A 82 -23.54 -0.57 8.30
C SER A 82 -24.89 -1.22 8.12
N ILE A 83 -25.93 -0.40 8.07
CA ILE A 83 -27.30 -0.84 7.81
C ILE A 83 -27.75 -0.23 6.49
N LEU A 84 -28.21 -1.04 5.55
CA LEU A 84 -28.83 -0.57 4.31
C LEU A 84 -30.35 -0.71 4.45
N LEU A 85 -31.07 0.39 4.35
CA LEU A 85 -32.53 0.43 4.31
C LEU A 85 -32.99 0.74 2.88
N CYS A 86 -33.81 -0.13 2.30
CA CYS A 86 -34.36 -0.01 0.96
C CYS A 86 -35.89 -0.13 1.03
N GLY A 87 -36.60 1.01 1.09
CA GLY A 87 -38.04 1.03 1.36
C GLY A 87 -38.36 0.39 2.72
N SER A 88 -39.12 -0.70 2.71
CA SER A 88 -39.50 -1.50 3.89
C SER A 88 -38.51 -2.61 4.27
N TRP A 89 -37.39 -2.72 3.55
CA TRP A 89 -36.41 -3.78 3.71
C TRP A 89 -35.10 -3.27 4.31
N ALA A 90 -34.42 -4.12 5.07
CA ALA A 90 -33.14 -3.84 5.69
C ALA A 90 -32.13 -4.96 5.42
N ARG A 91 -30.84 -4.59 5.39
CA ARG A 91 -29.69 -5.50 5.41
C ARG A 91 -28.65 -5.01 6.43
N PHE A 92 -28.01 -5.93 7.13
CA PHE A 92 -26.79 -5.66 7.86
C PHE A 92 -25.59 -5.94 6.97
N VAL A 93 -24.57 -5.11 7.10
CA VAL A 93 -23.31 -5.28 6.38
C VAL A 93 -22.17 -5.20 7.39
N TYR A 94 -21.36 -6.24 7.42
CA TYR A 94 -20.07 -6.26 8.10
C TYR A 94 -18.98 -5.89 7.09
N TRP A 95 -18.06 -5.02 7.49
CA TRP A 95 -16.94 -4.58 6.68
C TRP A 95 -15.64 -4.86 7.42
N ASP A 96 -14.63 -5.39 6.74
CA ASP A 96 -13.25 -5.36 7.19
C ASP A 96 -12.30 -5.02 6.04
N ARG A 97 -10.99 -5.02 6.29
CA ARG A 97 -9.99 -4.66 5.27
C ARG A 97 -9.93 -5.63 4.08
N SER A 98 -10.55 -6.80 4.17
CA SER A 98 -10.58 -7.79 3.09
C SER A 98 -11.86 -7.76 2.26
N GLY A 99 -12.95 -7.16 2.76
CA GLY A 99 -14.20 -7.04 2.02
C GLY A 99 -15.41 -6.77 2.90
N ALA A 100 -16.57 -7.21 2.42
CA ALA A 100 -17.85 -7.07 3.12
C ALA A 100 -18.64 -8.39 3.14
N VAL A 101 -19.40 -8.61 4.23
CA VAL A 101 -20.37 -9.69 4.37
C VAL A 101 -21.74 -9.07 4.57
N VAL A 102 -22.73 -9.49 3.77
CA VAL A 102 -24.06 -8.89 3.74
C VAL A 102 -25.09 -9.92 4.21
N SER A 103 -25.96 -9.52 5.14
CA SER A 103 -27.08 -10.38 5.56
C SER A 103 -28.10 -10.53 4.43
N ARG A 104 -28.90 -11.61 4.48
CA ARG A 104 -30.18 -11.66 3.76
C ARG A 104 -31.03 -10.44 4.11
N ARG A 105 -31.85 -9.98 3.15
CA ARG A 105 -32.76 -8.87 3.42
C ARG A 105 -33.91 -9.32 4.31
N PHE A 106 -34.40 -8.44 5.17
CA PHE A 106 -35.58 -8.68 6.00
C PHE A 106 -36.49 -7.44 6.03
N GLN A 107 -37.79 -7.64 6.19
CA GLN A 107 -38.75 -6.54 6.27
C GLN A 107 -38.79 -5.94 7.67
N TYR A 108 -38.03 -4.87 7.91
CA TYR A 108 -37.94 -4.26 9.24
C TYR A 108 -39.23 -3.56 9.66
N THR A 109 -40.10 -3.16 8.72
CA THR A 109 -41.40 -2.56 9.02
C THR A 109 -42.45 -3.59 9.44
N ALA A 110 -42.29 -4.85 9.04
CA ALA A 110 -43.17 -5.95 9.42
C ALA A 110 -42.67 -6.67 10.68
N ASN A 111 -41.35 -6.89 10.77
CA ASN A 111 -40.70 -7.42 11.97
C ASN A 111 -39.46 -6.58 12.30
N PHE A 112 -39.60 -5.68 13.27
CA PHE A 112 -38.52 -4.80 13.72
C PHE A 112 -37.52 -5.50 14.65
N ALA A 113 -37.83 -6.69 15.18
CA ALA A 113 -37.02 -7.35 16.21
C ALA A 113 -35.55 -7.57 15.82
N PRO A 114 -35.20 -8.03 14.59
CA PRO A 114 -33.80 -8.19 14.21
C PRO A 114 -33.02 -6.86 14.21
N LEU A 115 -33.66 -5.77 13.76
CA LEU A 115 -33.07 -4.43 13.73
C LEU A 115 -32.89 -3.87 15.14
N ALA A 116 -33.90 -4.02 16.00
CA ALA A 116 -33.83 -3.62 17.40
C ALA A 116 -32.72 -4.37 18.13
N GLU A 117 -32.66 -5.70 17.97
CA GLU A 117 -31.67 -6.55 18.62
C GLU A 117 -30.25 -6.23 18.16
N PHE A 118 -30.04 -6.05 16.84
CA PHE A 118 -28.75 -5.65 16.31
C PHE A 118 -28.26 -4.33 16.90
N LEU A 119 -29.12 -3.30 16.92
CA LEU A 119 -28.79 -1.99 17.49
C LEU A 119 -28.54 -2.08 19.00
N TRP A 120 -29.33 -2.88 19.72
CA TRP A 120 -29.15 -3.11 21.15
C TRP A 120 -27.79 -3.77 21.43
N ARG A 121 -27.46 -4.86 20.73
CA ARG A 121 -26.17 -5.56 20.87
C ARG A 121 -25.00 -4.67 20.46
N LEU A 122 -25.12 -3.90 19.38
CA LEU A 122 -24.07 -2.98 18.94
C LEU A 122 -23.79 -1.91 20.01
N ASN A 123 -24.83 -1.34 20.62
CA ASN A 123 -24.68 -0.30 21.63
C ASN A 123 -24.07 -0.85 22.94
N HIS A 124 -24.41 -2.09 23.32
CA HIS A 124 -23.95 -2.73 24.56
C HIS A 124 -22.65 -3.52 24.40
N GLY A 125 -22.19 -3.79 23.17
CA GLY A 125 -20.93 -4.49 22.92
C GLY A 125 -19.71 -3.70 23.42
N SER A 126 -18.60 -4.39 23.67
CA SER A 126 -17.35 -3.72 24.02
C SER A 126 -16.83 -2.85 22.88
N ALA A 127 -15.82 -2.00 23.13
CA ALA A 127 -15.15 -1.25 22.07
C ALA A 127 -14.62 -2.19 20.97
N GLY A 128 -14.02 -3.32 21.38
CA GLY A 128 -13.53 -4.36 20.48
C GLY A 128 -14.64 -5.01 19.65
N ASP A 129 -15.79 -5.34 20.25
CA ASP A 129 -16.95 -5.93 19.56
C ASP A 129 -17.59 -4.97 18.55
N ARG A 130 -17.48 -3.67 18.81
CA ARG A 130 -17.88 -2.63 17.86
C ARG A 130 -16.85 -2.41 16.76
N GLY A 131 -15.71 -3.11 16.77
CA GLY A 131 -14.66 -3.02 15.77
C GLY A 131 -13.63 -1.91 16.03
N VAL A 132 -13.64 -1.26 17.19
CA VAL A 132 -12.56 -0.33 17.59
C VAL A 132 -11.26 -1.11 17.73
N ASP A 133 -10.17 -0.54 17.23
CA ASP A 133 -8.84 -1.03 17.52
C ASP A 133 -8.43 -0.60 18.94
N VAL A 134 -8.51 -1.54 19.88
CA VAL A 134 -8.18 -1.31 21.30
C VAL A 134 -6.68 -1.20 21.57
N SER A 135 -5.84 -1.45 20.56
CA SER A 135 -4.40 -1.25 20.63
C SER A 135 -3.96 0.20 20.35
N VAL A 136 -4.93 1.08 20.05
CA VAL A 136 -4.75 2.52 19.92
C VAL A 136 -5.70 3.23 20.87
N VAL A 137 -5.16 4.02 21.79
CA VAL A 137 -5.96 4.66 22.85
C VAL A 137 -5.72 6.17 22.89
N PRO A 138 -6.75 7.02 23.06
CA PRO A 138 -6.52 8.43 23.35
C PRO A 138 -5.67 8.58 24.63
N ILE A 139 -4.72 9.50 24.63
CA ILE A 139 -3.86 9.76 25.79
C ILE A 139 -3.73 11.25 26.07
N SER A 140 -3.58 11.59 27.34
CA SER A 140 -3.17 12.91 27.81
C SER A 140 -1.82 12.78 28.49
N LEU A 141 -0.85 13.57 28.04
CA LEU A 141 0.47 13.61 28.65
C LEU A 141 0.52 14.61 29.80
N PRO A 142 1.44 14.46 30.77
CA PRO A 142 1.74 15.51 31.73
C PRO A 142 2.16 16.80 31.02
N GLU A 143 1.78 17.96 31.55
CA GLU A 143 2.04 19.28 30.95
C GLU A 143 3.53 19.50 30.62
N SER A 144 4.44 18.96 31.44
CA SER A 144 5.88 19.03 31.22
C SER A 144 6.39 18.27 29.99
N GLN A 145 5.62 17.32 29.45
CA GLN A 145 5.97 16.54 28.27
C GLN A 145 5.10 16.87 27.07
N ASP A 146 3.83 17.24 27.29
CA ASP A 146 2.84 17.48 26.24
C ASP A 146 3.30 18.57 25.25
N SER A 147 3.79 19.71 25.74
CA SER A 147 4.27 20.80 24.89
C SER A 147 5.45 20.37 24.01
N THR A 148 6.46 19.71 24.59
CA THR A 148 7.64 19.21 23.87
C THR A 148 7.28 18.15 22.85
N VAL A 149 6.43 17.18 23.20
CA VAL A 149 6.02 16.11 22.27
C VAL A 149 5.23 16.67 21.10
N ARG A 150 4.34 17.63 21.36
CA ARG A 150 3.57 18.31 20.30
C ARG A 150 4.47 19.09 19.36
N GLU A 151 5.43 19.84 19.89
CA GLU A 151 6.40 20.59 19.10
C GLU A 151 7.23 19.65 18.21
N LEU A 152 7.81 18.60 18.78
CA LEU A 152 8.65 17.64 18.05
C LEU A 152 7.90 16.87 16.97
N LEU A 153 6.61 16.61 17.16
CA LEU A 153 5.77 15.90 16.19
C LEU A 153 4.98 16.85 15.27
N GLY A 154 5.11 18.17 15.43
CA GLY A 154 4.37 19.16 14.65
C GLY A 154 2.84 19.09 14.85
N ILE A 155 2.38 18.76 16.06
CA ILE A 155 0.97 18.55 16.39
C ILE A 155 0.38 19.83 16.99
N GLY A 156 -0.79 20.26 16.51
CA GLY A 156 -1.49 21.42 17.06
C GLY A 156 -1.89 21.24 18.53
N SER A 157 -2.01 22.34 19.28
CA SER A 157 -2.37 22.30 20.71
C SER A 157 -3.75 21.68 20.97
N SER A 158 -4.68 21.80 20.02
CA SER A 158 -6.03 21.23 20.10
C SER A 158 -6.14 19.79 19.58
N ASP A 159 -5.11 19.27 18.92
CA ASP A 159 -5.19 17.96 18.28
C ASP A 159 -5.04 16.81 19.30
N PRO A 160 -5.85 15.74 19.20
CA PRO A 160 -5.76 14.63 20.13
C PRO A 160 -4.49 13.80 19.92
N LEU A 161 -3.85 13.42 21.03
CA LEU A 161 -2.76 12.44 21.06
C LEU A 161 -3.28 11.03 21.26
N TYR A 162 -2.57 10.07 20.69
CA TYR A 162 -2.88 8.66 20.77
C TYR A 162 -1.67 7.85 21.21
N GLY A 163 -1.94 6.88 22.08
CA GLY A 163 -1.06 5.79 22.44
C GLY A 163 -1.14 4.65 21.44
N TYR A 164 0.00 4.19 20.94
CA TYR A 164 0.15 3.10 19.98
C TYR A 164 0.91 1.95 20.62
N ILE A 165 0.30 0.77 20.60
CA ILE A 165 0.94 -0.47 21.05
C ILE A 165 1.65 -1.13 19.87
N VAL A 166 2.94 -1.44 20.04
CA VAL A 166 3.77 -2.15 19.06
C VAL A 166 4.35 -3.41 19.72
N PRO A 167 4.31 -4.58 19.06
CA PRO A 167 4.85 -5.81 19.60
C PRO A 167 6.38 -5.77 19.52
N VAL A 168 7.02 -6.15 20.62
CA VAL A 168 8.45 -6.39 20.68
C VAL A 168 8.64 -7.88 20.45
N ASP A 169 9.02 -8.25 19.23
CA ASP A 169 9.37 -9.63 18.89
C ASP A 169 10.62 -10.05 19.67
N THR A 170 10.45 -10.62 20.87
CA THR A 170 11.53 -11.29 21.62
C THR A 170 11.89 -12.67 21.03
N ALA A 171 11.35 -12.99 19.86
CA ALA A 171 11.30 -14.34 19.27
C ALA A 171 12.64 -14.89 18.77
N VAL A 172 13.77 -14.22 18.99
CA VAL A 172 15.09 -14.75 18.62
C VAL A 172 15.87 -15.34 19.81
N GLN A 173 15.44 -15.18 21.07
CA GLN A 173 16.24 -15.66 22.23
C GLN A 173 15.47 -16.22 23.43
N LYS A 174 14.33 -16.89 23.25
CA LYS A 174 13.82 -17.77 24.33
C LYS A 174 13.40 -19.14 23.79
N PRO A 175 13.85 -20.25 24.41
CA PRO A 175 13.29 -21.56 24.13
C PRO A 175 11.79 -21.55 24.45
N LYS A 176 11.01 -22.32 23.67
CA LYS A 176 9.61 -22.61 23.98
C LYS A 176 9.53 -23.15 25.41
N ASP A 177 8.54 -22.72 26.18
CA ASP A 177 8.26 -23.36 27.47
C ASP A 177 7.87 -24.84 27.25
N ALA A 178 7.94 -25.65 28.30
CA ALA A 178 7.70 -27.10 28.22
C ALA A 178 6.28 -27.46 27.72
N GLU A 179 5.37 -26.47 27.66
CA GLU A 179 3.99 -26.62 27.19
C GLU A 179 3.73 -26.03 25.78
N GLY A 180 4.76 -25.54 25.08
CA GLY A 180 4.64 -25.07 23.70
C GLY A 180 3.82 -23.78 23.51
N ARG A 181 3.63 -22.99 24.57
CA ARG A 181 2.93 -21.72 24.52
C ARG A 181 3.88 -20.61 24.04
N PRO A 182 3.41 -19.68 23.20
CA PRO A 182 4.22 -18.52 22.83
C PRO A 182 4.54 -17.71 24.10
N SER A 183 5.84 -17.49 24.35
CA SER A 183 6.34 -16.57 25.39
C SER A 183 5.61 -15.24 25.28
N SER A 184 5.15 -14.68 26.41
CA SER A 184 4.39 -13.43 26.46
C SER A 184 5.01 -12.37 25.55
N THR A 185 4.28 -11.92 24.52
CA THR A 185 4.72 -10.82 23.67
C THR A 185 4.84 -9.56 24.53
N THR A 186 6.06 -9.11 24.78
CA THR A 186 6.27 -7.78 25.37
C THR A 186 5.84 -6.74 24.37
N HIS A 187 5.10 -5.71 24.79
CA HIS A 187 4.68 -4.63 23.92
C HIS A 187 5.35 -3.33 24.35
N HIS A 188 5.69 -2.48 23.39
CA HIS A 188 6.18 -1.14 23.62
C HIS A 188 5.09 -0.11 23.28
N PHE A 189 5.11 1.01 23.99
CA PHE A 189 4.09 2.05 23.89
C PHE A 189 4.69 3.34 23.32
N TYR A 190 4.03 3.89 22.32
CA TYR A 190 4.42 5.12 21.62
C TYR A 190 3.30 6.14 21.66
N VAL A 191 3.63 7.43 21.60
CA VAL A 191 2.64 8.51 21.58
C VAL A 191 2.73 9.26 20.26
N GLY A 192 1.61 9.48 19.59
CA GLY A 192 1.62 10.13 18.28
C GLY A 192 0.33 10.83 17.93
N PRO A 193 0.28 11.43 16.73
CA PRO A 193 -0.89 12.13 16.22
C PRO A 193 -2.00 11.15 15.87
N ARG A 194 -3.20 11.67 15.59
CA ARG A 194 -4.13 10.94 14.71
C ARG A 194 -3.54 10.91 13.29
N PRO A 195 -3.47 9.75 12.60
CA PRO A 195 -2.94 9.69 11.24
C PRO A 195 -3.73 10.62 10.32
N ALA A 196 -3.02 11.35 9.46
CA ALA A 196 -3.65 12.24 8.49
C ALA A 196 -4.59 11.45 7.56
N GLN A 197 -5.76 12.02 7.30
CA GLN A 197 -6.76 11.43 6.41
C GLN A 197 -6.27 11.55 4.96
N LYS A 198 -5.75 10.46 4.38
CA LYS A 198 -5.56 10.37 2.92
C LYS A 198 -6.87 9.88 2.28
N GLN A 199 -7.32 10.57 1.22
CA GLN A 199 -8.43 10.09 0.38
C GLN A 199 -7.93 8.93 -0.50
N CYS A 200 -8.05 7.69 -0.03
CA CYS A 200 -7.75 6.50 -0.83
C CYS A 200 -8.77 5.39 -0.56
N SER A 201 -8.91 4.44 -1.48
CA SER A 201 -9.85 3.33 -1.34
C SER A 201 -9.46 2.37 -0.20
N LEU A 202 -10.44 1.66 0.38
CA LEU A 202 -10.26 0.66 1.43
C LEU A 202 -9.25 -0.44 1.08
N ILE A 203 -9.15 -0.74 -0.22
CA ILE A 203 -8.31 -1.81 -0.78
C ILE A 203 -6.89 -1.30 -1.04
N GLU A 204 -6.74 -0.01 -1.41
CA GLU A 204 -5.48 0.65 -1.74
C GLU A 204 -4.69 1.10 -0.51
N GLN A 205 -5.36 1.62 0.53
CA GLN A 205 -4.66 2.12 1.73
C GLN A 205 -4.42 1.00 2.75
N ARG A 206 -3.49 0.10 2.42
CA ARG A 206 -3.06 -0.97 3.33
C ARG A 206 -2.01 -0.51 4.32
N ALA A 207 -1.30 0.59 4.07
CA ALA A 207 -0.23 1.07 4.93
C ALA A 207 -0.41 2.54 5.34
N ARG A 208 0.11 2.88 6.52
CA ARG A 208 0.22 4.24 7.06
C ARG A 208 1.55 4.36 7.78
N GLY A 209 2.23 5.48 7.60
CA GLY A 209 3.48 5.79 8.31
C GLY A 209 3.48 7.23 8.79
N PHE A 210 3.96 7.46 10.01
CA PHE A 210 4.07 8.78 10.64
C PHE A 210 5.01 8.72 11.85
N HIS A 211 5.50 9.88 12.26
CA HIS A 211 6.37 10.00 13.44
C HIS A 211 5.60 9.87 14.74
N VAL A 212 6.22 9.17 15.70
CA VAL A 212 5.72 8.98 17.07
C VAL A 212 6.84 9.20 18.07
N TRP A 213 6.47 9.56 19.29
CA TRP A 213 7.35 9.73 20.43
C TRP A 213 7.48 8.43 21.22
N ASP A 214 8.71 7.98 21.42
CA ASP A 214 9.08 6.92 22.34
C ASP A 214 9.11 7.46 23.77
N VAL A 215 8.15 7.05 24.59
CA VAL A 215 8.03 7.52 25.98
C VAL A 215 9.20 7.03 26.86
N THR A 216 9.74 5.85 26.56
CA THR A 216 10.81 5.22 27.32
C THR A 216 12.16 5.86 27.01
N GLN A 217 12.45 6.04 25.72
CA GLN A 217 13.75 6.49 25.23
C GLN A 217 13.80 7.99 24.95
N LYS A 218 12.66 8.68 25.07
CA LYS A 218 12.50 10.12 24.90
C LYS A 218 13.06 10.62 23.56
N ARG A 219 12.61 9.99 22.48
CA ARG A 219 12.97 10.39 21.10
C ARG A 219 11.82 10.19 20.14
N VAL A 220 11.89 10.87 18.99
CA VAL A 220 11.00 10.63 17.86
C VAL A 220 11.51 9.44 17.05
N VAL A 221 10.59 8.58 16.62
CA VAL A 221 10.84 7.45 15.72
C VAL A 221 9.74 7.38 14.66
N PHE A 222 9.99 6.70 13.56
CA PHE A 222 8.99 6.49 12.52
C PHE A 222 8.21 5.21 12.77
N PHE A 223 6.90 5.36 12.96
CA PHE A 223 5.96 4.27 13.10
C PHE A 223 5.34 3.95 11.74
N LYS A 224 5.27 2.67 11.42
CA LYS A 224 4.54 2.18 10.25
C LYS A 224 3.57 1.08 10.63
N GLU A 225 2.35 1.19 10.11
CA GLU A 225 1.28 0.22 10.25
C GLU A 225 0.84 -0.26 8.87
N THR A 226 0.70 -1.57 8.71
CA THR A 226 0.31 -2.21 7.44
C THR A 226 -0.71 -3.33 7.69
N TRP A 227 -1.70 -3.48 6.82
CA TRP A 227 -2.53 -4.67 6.70
C TRP A 227 -1.91 -5.58 5.64
N ARG A 228 -1.12 -6.56 6.10
CA ARG A 228 -0.42 -7.50 5.22
C ARG A 228 -1.24 -8.77 5.01
N PHE A 229 -0.94 -9.51 3.94
CA PHE A 229 -1.49 -10.85 3.72
C PHE A 229 -0.93 -11.85 4.73
N ASP A 230 -1.80 -12.56 5.43
CA ASP A 230 -1.45 -13.60 6.38
C ASP A 230 -1.35 -14.96 5.68
N SER A 231 -0.25 -15.18 4.96
CA SER A 231 0.02 -16.42 4.23
C SER A 231 1.42 -16.96 4.57
N PRO A 232 1.60 -18.28 4.78
CA PRO A 232 2.90 -18.90 5.09
C PRO A 232 4.01 -18.63 4.07
N GLY A 233 3.67 -18.30 2.82
CA GLY A 233 4.64 -17.98 1.76
C GLY A 233 5.03 -16.50 1.66
N ILE A 234 4.40 -15.62 2.46
CA ILE A 234 4.65 -14.16 2.41
C ILE A 234 5.35 -13.74 3.69
N SER A 235 6.64 -13.42 3.59
CA SER A 235 7.45 -12.88 4.69
C SER A 235 6.81 -11.63 5.30
N THR A 236 6.91 -11.49 6.62
CA THR A 236 6.54 -10.23 7.29
C THR A 236 7.57 -9.16 6.97
N GLU A 237 7.14 -7.89 6.95
CA GLU A 237 8.07 -6.77 6.74
C GLU A 237 9.17 -6.76 7.81
N SER A 238 8.81 -7.05 9.07
CA SER A 238 9.77 -7.23 10.17
C SER A 238 10.83 -8.32 9.89
N ALA A 239 10.44 -9.46 9.31
CA ALA A 239 11.39 -10.52 8.96
C ALA A 239 12.31 -10.10 7.82
N VAL A 240 11.81 -9.36 6.84
CA VAL A 240 12.61 -8.84 5.72
C VAL A 240 13.64 -7.83 6.23
N TYR A 241 13.26 -6.90 7.11
CA TYR A 241 14.23 -6.00 7.73
C TYR A 241 15.35 -6.76 8.46
N ARG A 242 15.02 -7.80 9.24
CA ARG A 242 16.04 -8.61 9.90
C ARG A 242 17.02 -9.26 8.91
N GLU A 243 16.51 -9.80 7.80
CA GLU A 243 17.39 -10.40 6.78
C GLU A 243 18.27 -9.32 6.13
N LEU A 244 17.70 -8.18 5.72
CA LEU A 244 18.46 -7.06 5.14
C LEU A 244 19.57 -6.59 6.08
N HIS A 245 19.26 -6.42 7.37
CA HIS A 245 20.21 -6.02 8.39
C HIS A 245 21.28 -7.09 8.67
N SER A 246 20.91 -8.38 8.66
CA SER A 246 21.86 -9.49 8.83
C SER A 246 22.91 -9.54 7.72
N ARG A 247 22.54 -9.08 6.51
CA ARG A 247 23.41 -8.95 5.34
C ARG A 247 24.11 -7.60 5.26
N ARG A 248 23.82 -6.69 6.19
CA ARG A 248 24.33 -5.31 6.22
C ARG A 248 24.02 -4.55 4.92
N ILE A 249 22.83 -4.77 4.36
CA ILE A 249 22.34 -3.98 3.23
C ILE A 249 22.23 -2.51 3.70
N PRO A 250 22.96 -1.57 3.08
CA PRO A 250 22.99 -0.15 3.47
C PRO A 250 21.75 0.59 2.98
N ASN A 251 21.59 1.84 3.43
CA ASN A 251 20.44 2.71 3.09
C ASN A 251 19.07 2.04 3.36
N ILE A 252 19.05 1.11 4.31
CA ILE A 252 17.84 0.54 4.92
C ILE A 252 17.71 1.17 6.30
N PRO A 253 16.54 1.71 6.67
CA PRO A 253 16.35 2.27 8.00
C PRO A 253 16.63 1.26 9.11
N THR A 254 17.13 1.73 10.26
CA THR A 254 17.29 0.88 11.44
C THR A 254 15.94 0.39 11.93
N PHE A 255 15.72 -0.92 11.79
CA PHE A 255 14.56 -1.62 12.35
C PHE A 255 14.78 -1.91 13.82
N GLU A 256 13.91 -1.40 14.69
CA GLU A 256 14.02 -1.63 16.13
C GLU A 256 13.27 -2.89 16.55
N HIS A 257 11.96 -2.89 16.28
CA HIS A 257 11.07 -4.01 16.55
C HIS A 257 9.73 -3.79 15.84
N GLY A 258 8.92 -4.83 15.85
CA GLY A 258 7.66 -4.88 15.16
C GLY A 258 7.22 -6.31 14.93
N GLY A 259 5.97 -6.48 14.49
CA GLY A 259 5.35 -7.79 14.41
C GLY A 259 3.87 -7.72 14.05
N ASP A 260 3.29 -8.89 13.82
CA ASP A 260 1.86 -9.05 13.59
C ASP A 260 1.08 -8.84 14.90
N MET A 261 -0.02 -8.12 14.81
CA MET A 261 -0.90 -7.76 15.92
C MET A 261 -1.97 -8.83 16.20
N SER A 262 -1.83 -10.03 15.62
CA SER A 262 -2.82 -11.12 15.68
C SER A 262 -3.19 -11.55 17.10
N ALA A 263 -2.24 -11.47 18.05
CA ALA A 263 -2.48 -11.73 19.47
C ALA A 263 -3.50 -10.77 20.09
N LEU A 264 -3.71 -9.58 19.52
CA LEU A 264 -4.73 -8.61 19.91
C LEU A 264 -5.99 -8.68 19.03
N GLY A 265 -6.15 -9.75 18.24
CA GLY A 265 -7.35 -10.04 17.45
C GLY A 265 -7.52 -9.14 16.22
N THR A 266 -6.44 -8.58 15.67
CA THR A 266 -6.47 -7.67 14.51
C THR A 266 -6.29 -8.44 13.20
N LYS A 267 -7.18 -9.40 12.95
CA LYS A 267 -7.20 -10.23 11.74
C LYS A 267 -8.58 -10.14 11.08
N THR A 268 -8.63 -10.07 9.76
CA THR A 268 -9.90 -10.07 9.01
C THR A 268 -10.58 -11.44 9.13
N ILE A 269 -11.90 -11.47 8.96
CA ILE A 269 -12.68 -12.74 8.99
C ILE A 269 -13.47 -12.95 7.71
N THR A 270 -13.64 -11.94 6.85
CA THR A 270 -14.43 -12.09 5.61
C THR A 270 -13.97 -13.31 4.79
N HIS A 271 -12.67 -13.57 4.78
CA HIS A 271 -12.07 -14.75 4.13
C HIS A 271 -12.58 -16.10 4.62
N SER A 272 -12.95 -16.24 5.91
CA SER A 272 -13.40 -17.51 6.47
C SER A 272 -14.75 -17.95 5.88
N PHE A 273 -15.49 -17.01 5.28
CA PHE A 273 -16.75 -17.27 4.61
C PHE A 273 -16.60 -17.63 3.13
N SER A 274 -15.39 -17.58 2.57
CA SER A 274 -15.15 -17.85 1.14
C SER A 274 -15.57 -19.25 0.69
N LYS A 275 -15.56 -20.23 1.61
CA LYS A 275 -16.00 -21.61 1.38
C LYS A 275 -17.44 -21.86 1.82
N ALA A 276 -18.11 -20.87 2.41
CA ALA A 276 -19.48 -21.03 2.85
C ALA A 276 -20.39 -21.25 1.62
N TRP A 277 -21.36 -22.15 1.74
CA TRP A 277 -22.27 -22.47 0.64
C TRP A 277 -23.06 -21.25 0.14
N TRP A 278 -23.30 -20.28 1.04
CA TRP A 278 -24.00 -19.03 0.76
C TRP A 278 -23.08 -17.94 0.19
N CYS A 279 -21.78 -18.21 0.04
CA CYS A 279 -20.85 -17.28 -0.57
C CYS A 279 -21.15 -17.15 -2.07
N CYS A 280 -21.78 -16.04 -2.46
CA CYS A 280 -22.23 -15.81 -3.84
C CYS A 280 -21.12 -15.23 -4.75
N THR A 281 -19.84 -15.34 -4.40
CA THR A 281 -18.74 -14.79 -5.21
C THR A 281 -18.39 -15.74 -6.36
N PRO A 282 -18.51 -15.33 -7.64
CA PRO A 282 -18.35 -16.22 -8.79
C PRO A 282 -16.93 -16.73 -9.03
N ASN A 283 -15.91 -16.23 -8.32
CA ASN A 283 -14.51 -16.48 -8.68
C ASN A 283 -13.66 -17.25 -7.67
N HIS A 284 -14.18 -17.69 -6.51
CA HIS A 284 -13.41 -18.40 -5.46
C HIS A 284 -11.99 -17.91 -5.17
N LYS A 285 -11.62 -16.68 -5.57
CA LYS A 285 -10.40 -16.03 -5.17
C LYS A 285 -10.63 -15.73 -3.71
N ALA A 286 -10.24 -16.67 -2.86
CA ALA A 286 -10.34 -16.57 -1.43
C ALA A 286 -9.78 -15.19 -1.09
N HIS A 287 -10.63 -14.32 -0.53
CA HIS A 287 -10.14 -13.11 0.10
C HIS A 287 -9.00 -13.57 0.99
N LEU A 288 -7.77 -13.14 0.74
CA LEU A 288 -6.68 -13.63 1.57
C LEU A 288 -6.86 -13.00 2.97
N PRO A 289 -6.65 -13.78 4.05
CA PRO A 289 -6.65 -13.21 5.38
C PRO A 289 -5.66 -12.04 5.44
N LEU A 290 -6.08 -10.94 6.06
CA LEU A 290 -5.21 -9.81 6.34
C LEU A 290 -5.00 -9.72 7.85
N VAL A 291 -3.76 -9.44 8.23
CA VAL A 291 -3.37 -9.19 9.62
C VAL A 291 -2.70 -7.82 9.70
N GLN A 292 -3.06 -7.05 10.73
CA GLN A 292 -2.41 -5.78 11.03
C GLN A 292 -0.98 -6.06 11.53
N HIS A 293 -0.02 -5.33 11.00
CA HIS A 293 1.41 -5.42 11.28
C HIS A 293 1.92 -4.03 11.63
N ARG A 294 2.77 -3.91 12.65
CA ARG A 294 3.35 -2.62 13.07
C ARG A 294 4.85 -2.76 13.21
N ILE A 295 5.59 -1.75 12.78
CA ILE A 295 7.04 -1.67 12.89
C ILE A 295 7.50 -0.27 13.33
N ILE A 296 8.68 -0.23 13.94
CA ILE A 296 9.38 1.00 14.33
C ILE A 296 10.70 1.07 13.56
N LEU A 297 10.88 2.20 12.87
CA LEU A 297 12.08 2.55 12.12
C LEU A 297 12.69 3.81 12.75
N ARG A 298 13.98 3.76 13.11
CA ARG A 298 14.61 4.85 13.87
C ARG A 298 14.97 6.06 13.00
N ASP A 299 15.65 5.83 11.88
CA ASP A 299 16.42 6.88 11.20
C ASP A 299 15.64 7.63 10.11
N VAL A 300 14.32 7.40 10.03
CA VAL A 300 13.46 8.04 9.03
C VAL A 300 12.92 9.33 9.61
N GLU A 301 13.50 10.46 9.22
CA GLU A 301 13.13 11.77 9.79
C GLU A 301 12.21 12.57 8.87
N ARG A 302 12.39 12.43 7.56
CA ARG A 302 11.70 13.25 6.56
C ARG A 302 11.11 12.40 5.45
N HIS A 303 10.06 12.94 4.82
CA HIS A 303 9.46 12.35 3.62
C HIS A 303 10.18 12.86 2.37
N LEU A 304 10.24 12.04 1.30
CA LEU A 304 10.88 12.43 0.03
C LEU A 304 10.46 13.83 -0.44
N SER A 305 9.17 14.18 -0.34
CA SER A 305 8.64 15.49 -0.78
C SER A 305 9.19 16.72 -0.02
N THR A 306 10.02 16.53 1.00
CA THR A 306 10.59 17.60 1.83
C THR A 306 12.10 17.81 1.58
N PHE A 307 12.61 17.31 0.45
CA PHE A 307 13.95 17.70 -0.02
C PHE A 307 14.02 19.23 -0.19
N LYS A 308 15.19 19.79 0.07
CA LYS A 308 15.47 21.23 0.06
C LYS A 308 15.97 21.69 -1.30
N THR A 309 16.75 20.86 -1.99
CA THR A 309 17.36 21.21 -3.29
C THR A 309 17.21 20.09 -4.31
N PRO A 310 17.28 20.40 -5.63
CA PRO A 310 17.32 19.39 -6.69
C PRO A 310 18.47 18.37 -6.50
N THR A 311 19.61 18.84 -5.99
CA THR A 311 20.77 17.99 -5.70
C THR A 311 20.48 17.01 -4.57
N GLU A 312 19.89 17.48 -3.47
CA GLU A 312 19.47 16.59 -2.37
C GLU A 312 18.47 15.55 -2.86
N PHE A 313 17.49 15.95 -3.68
CA PHE A 313 16.54 15.03 -4.28
C PHE A 313 17.24 13.91 -5.08
N LEU A 314 18.21 14.26 -5.92
CA LEU A 314 18.97 13.26 -6.68
C LEU A 314 19.80 12.35 -5.78
N ILE A 315 20.40 12.87 -4.70
CA ILE A 315 21.13 12.08 -3.69
C ILE A 315 20.19 11.08 -3.01
N ILE A 316 19.00 11.51 -2.60
CA ILE A 316 18.00 10.64 -1.96
C ILE A 316 17.59 9.49 -2.89
N ILE A 317 17.27 9.81 -4.15
CA ILE A 317 16.92 8.79 -5.14
C ILE A 317 18.11 7.87 -5.40
N LYS A 318 19.33 8.42 -5.52
CA LYS A 318 20.57 7.65 -5.66
C LYS A 318 20.78 6.70 -4.48
N ASP A 319 20.60 7.13 -3.25
CA ASP A 319 20.80 6.26 -2.07
C ASP A 319 19.80 5.09 -2.04
N ALA A 320 18.55 5.35 -2.44
CA ALA A 320 17.52 4.32 -2.53
C ALA A 320 17.73 3.35 -3.72
N LEU A 321 18.23 3.86 -4.85
CA LEU A 321 18.39 3.13 -6.12
C LEU A 321 19.80 2.54 -6.31
N THR A 322 20.86 3.36 -6.23
CA THR A 322 22.28 3.05 -6.51
C THR A 322 23.30 4.00 -5.83
N GLY A 323 23.85 3.66 -4.66
CA GLY A 323 24.85 4.51 -3.97
C GLY A 323 26.33 4.24 -4.31
N ASP A 324 27.21 5.24 -4.06
CA ASP A 324 28.68 5.22 -4.27
C ASP A 324 29.46 4.29 -3.32
N VAL A 325 28.89 3.97 -2.15
CA VAL A 325 29.56 3.17 -1.09
C VAL A 325 28.73 1.94 -0.70
N THR A 326 27.85 1.46 -1.61
CA THR A 326 26.91 0.29 -1.57
C THR A 326 25.45 0.55 -1.13
N VAL A 327 24.48 -0.33 -1.52
CA VAL A 327 23.12 -0.01 -2.04
C VAL A 327 21.95 -0.65 -1.27
N ALA A 328 20.75 -0.02 -1.24
CA ALA A 328 19.54 -0.67 -0.75
C ALA A 328 18.92 -1.68 -1.77
N HIS A 329 18.41 -1.20 -2.92
CA HIS A 329 17.69 -2.06 -3.89
C HIS A 329 18.60 -3.02 -4.66
N GLU A 330 19.72 -2.53 -5.23
CA GLU A 330 20.66 -3.34 -6.02
C GLU A 330 21.23 -4.50 -5.21
N GLU A 331 21.63 -4.27 -3.95
CA GLU A 331 22.23 -5.31 -3.11
C GLU A 331 21.18 -6.28 -2.57
N ALA A 332 19.98 -5.81 -2.21
CA ALA A 332 18.87 -6.70 -1.89
C ALA A 332 18.56 -7.64 -3.09
N TYR A 333 18.55 -7.12 -4.31
CA TYR A 333 18.37 -7.95 -5.49
C TYR A 333 19.57 -8.88 -5.77
N LYS A 334 20.80 -8.38 -5.66
CA LYS A 334 22.03 -9.13 -5.98
C LYS A 334 22.31 -10.26 -4.99
N TYR A 335 22.26 -9.96 -3.69
CA TYR A 335 22.64 -10.92 -2.64
C TYR A 335 21.48 -11.76 -2.13
N LEU A 336 20.26 -11.21 -2.13
CA LEU A 336 19.08 -11.92 -1.64
C LEU A 336 18.13 -12.34 -2.77
N GLY A 337 18.26 -11.78 -3.97
CA GLY A 337 17.28 -12.03 -5.03
C GLY A 337 15.93 -11.39 -4.76
N LEU A 338 15.86 -10.38 -3.89
CA LEU A 338 14.62 -9.69 -3.51
C LEU A 338 14.23 -8.63 -4.55
N LEU A 339 12.98 -8.68 -4.98
CA LEU A 339 12.30 -7.61 -5.72
C LEU A 339 11.45 -6.81 -4.72
N HIS A 340 11.51 -5.48 -4.79
CA HIS A 340 10.84 -4.59 -3.84
C HIS A 340 9.33 -4.52 -4.08
N ARG A 341 8.91 -4.36 -5.34
CA ARG A 341 7.51 -4.39 -5.81
C ARG A 341 6.58 -3.30 -5.29
N ASN A 342 7.04 -2.42 -4.41
CA ASN A 342 6.25 -1.30 -3.89
C ASN A 342 7.04 0.01 -3.80
N ILE A 343 7.81 0.35 -4.84
CA ILE A 343 8.54 1.62 -4.88
C ILE A 343 7.54 2.75 -5.10
N SER A 344 7.51 3.70 -4.17
CA SER A 344 6.68 4.90 -4.22
C SER A 344 7.32 6.03 -3.41
N MET A 345 6.80 7.24 -3.54
CA MET A 345 7.28 8.38 -2.74
C MET A 345 7.19 8.13 -1.22
N GLU A 346 6.14 7.44 -0.76
CA GLU A 346 5.92 7.15 0.66
C GLU A 346 6.90 6.12 1.23
N ASN A 347 7.51 5.33 0.36
CA ASN A 347 8.44 4.26 0.72
C ASN A 347 9.90 4.68 0.58
N ILE A 348 10.17 5.96 0.31
CA ILE A 348 11.52 6.54 0.33
C ILE A 348 11.58 7.57 1.46
N GLY A 349 12.25 7.18 2.54
CA GLY A 349 12.51 8.01 3.70
C GLY A 349 13.78 8.83 3.52
N VAL A 350 13.93 9.87 4.34
CA VAL A 350 15.09 10.76 4.30
C VAL A 350 15.63 10.97 5.71
N THR A 351 16.95 10.92 5.87
CA THR A 351 17.62 11.21 7.15
C THR A 351 17.75 12.73 7.41
N SER A 352 18.19 13.10 8.61
CA SER A 352 18.61 14.46 8.97
C SER A 352 19.63 15.03 7.97
N GLU A 353 20.55 14.20 7.50
CA GLU A 353 21.64 14.57 6.58
C GLU A 353 21.22 14.62 5.10
N GLY A 354 19.94 14.35 4.79
CA GLY A 354 19.48 14.35 3.40
C GLY A 354 19.86 13.09 2.62
N ARG A 355 20.07 11.96 3.32
CA ARG A 355 20.34 10.66 2.71
C ARG A 355 19.05 9.86 2.53
N GLY A 356 18.97 9.07 1.46
CA GLY A 356 17.79 8.27 1.14
C GLY A 356 17.76 6.93 1.86
N LEU A 357 16.57 6.53 2.31
CA LEU A 357 16.32 5.25 2.98
C LEU A 357 15.16 4.50 2.30
N LEU A 358 15.40 3.26 1.87
CA LEU A 358 14.36 2.44 1.23
C LEU A 358 13.54 1.66 2.27
N MET A 359 12.26 2.01 2.38
CA MET A 359 11.24 1.37 3.19
C MET A 359 10.23 0.64 2.30
N GLY A 360 9.19 0.02 2.86
CA GLY A 360 8.09 -0.49 2.01
C GLY A 360 8.21 -1.96 1.61
N TRP A 361 8.93 -2.75 2.40
CA TRP A 361 9.28 -4.14 2.05
C TRP A 361 8.13 -5.15 2.24
N GLU A 362 6.90 -4.71 2.57
CA GLU A 362 5.75 -5.59 2.81
C GLU A 362 5.26 -6.36 1.57
N CYS A 363 5.56 -5.86 0.36
CA CYS A 363 5.17 -6.48 -0.91
C CYS A 363 6.31 -7.25 -1.57
N CYS A 364 7.50 -7.27 -0.95
CA CYS A 364 8.69 -7.82 -1.57
C CYS A 364 8.55 -9.33 -1.80
N SER A 365 9.28 -9.85 -2.78
CA SER A 365 9.32 -11.29 -3.05
C SER A 365 10.66 -11.68 -3.65
N LEU A 366 11.10 -12.89 -3.34
CA LEU A 366 12.26 -13.48 -3.99
C LEU A 366 11.94 -13.72 -5.48
N LYS A 367 12.92 -13.48 -6.35
CA LYS A 367 12.83 -13.72 -7.80
C LYS A 367 12.52 -15.17 -8.17
N SER A 368 12.76 -16.10 -7.25
CA SER A 368 12.46 -17.53 -7.37
C SER A 368 10.98 -17.88 -7.13
N HIS A 369 10.21 -17.01 -6.47
CA HIS A 369 8.81 -17.29 -6.10
C HIS A 369 7.84 -16.93 -7.26
N ASP A 370 7.74 -17.81 -8.25
CA ASP A 370 7.02 -17.58 -9.51
C ASP A 370 5.55 -17.16 -9.32
N GLU A 371 4.82 -17.85 -8.43
CA GLU A 371 3.39 -17.60 -8.19
C GLU A 371 3.13 -16.22 -7.60
N LEU A 372 3.91 -15.81 -6.59
CA LEU A 372 3.76 -14.50 -5.95
C LEU A 372 4.06 -13.36 -6.92
N LEU A 373 4.98 -13.56 -7.87
CA LEU A 373 5.36 -12.56 -8.86
C LEU A 373 4.27 -12.32 -9.92
N LYS A 374 3.29 -13.23 -10.07
CA LYS A 374 2.12 -13.04 -10.94
C LYS A 374 0.99 -12.27 -10.23
N ILE A 375 1.05 -12.15 -8.91
CA ILE A 375 0.09 -11.36 -8.14
C ILE A 375 0.47 -9.89 -8.28
N GLN A 376 -0.43 -9.10 -8.86
CA GLN A 376 -0.26 -7.65 -8.92
C GLN A 376 -0.35 -7.07 -7.51
N MET A 377 0.75 -6.48 -7.05
CA MET A 377 0.89 -5.85 -5.73
C MET A 377 1.67 -4.55 -5.86
N GLY A 378 1.51 -3.66 -4.88
CA GLY A 378 2.22 -2.39 -4.81
C GLY A 378 1.38 -1.18 -5.23
N ASN A 379 2.04 -0.03 -5.26
CA ASN A 379 1.43 1.27 -5.52
C ASN A 379 1.10 1.44 -7.03
N ILE A 380 -0.19 1.36 -7.38
CA ILE A 380 -0.68 1.41 -8.76
C ILE A 380 -0.22 2.68 -9.52
N PRO A 381 -0.32 3.91 -8.95
CA PRO A 381 0.26 5.12 -9.56
C PRO A 381 1.70 4.97 -10.03
N PHE A 382 2.59 4.30 -9.29
CA PHE A 382 4.00 4.13 -9.68
C PHE A 382 4.31 2.78 -10.32
N MET A 383 3.32 1.88 -10.43
CA MET A 383 3.48 0.58 -11.06
C MET A 383 3.80 0.71 -12.56
N SER A 384 4.65 -0.19 -13.08
CA SER A 384 5.06 -0.18 -14.49
C SER A 384 3.86 -0.32 -15.43
N GLY A 385 3.95 0.33 -16.60
CA GLY A 385 2.93 0.22 -17.65
C GLY A 385 2.74 -1.23 -18.11
N ALA A 386 3.78 -2.06 -18.05
CA ALA A 386 3.71 -3.47 -18.42
C ALA A 386 2.90 -4.32 -17.43
N LEU A 387 2.91 -4.01 -16.13
CA LEU A 387 2.11 -4.75 -15.14
C LEU A 387 0.63 -4.32 -15.13
N LEU A 388 0.33 -3.15 -15.70
CA LEU A 388 -1.04 -2.62 -15.84
C LEU A 388 -1.70 -3.00 -17.18
N GLY A 389 -0.97 -3.65 -18.09
CA GLY A 389 -1.49 -4.00 -19.40
C GLY A 389 -2.53 -5.12 -19.36
N GLU A 390 -3.62 -4.96 -20.09
CA GLU A 390 -4.67 -5.99 -20.19
C GLU A 390 -4.14 -7.31 -20.76
N LYS A 391 -3.25 -7.24 -21.76
CA LYS A 391 -2.65 -8.42 -22.41
C LYS A 391 -1.51 -9.05 -21.60
N THR A 392 -1.08 -8.41 -20.51
CA THR A 392 0.05 -8.81 -19.69
C THR A 392 -0.38 -9.14 -18.25
N GLN A 393 -1.64 -9.51 -18.09
CA GLN A 393 -2.28 -9.80 -16.80
C GLN A 393 -1.61 -10.90 -15.96
N ASP A 394 -0.91 -11.84 -16.61
CA ASP A 394 -0.18 -12.93 -15.94
C ASP A 394 1.34 -12.72 -16.02
N LYS A 395 1.77 -11.51 -16.42
CA LYS A 395 3.18 -11.13 -16.44
C LYS A 395 3.74 -11.20 -15.02
N ARG A 396 4.91 -11.82 -14.90
CA ARG A 396 5.70 -11.79 -13.67
C ARG A 396 6.30 -10.40 -13.46
N HIS A 397 6.26 -9.93 -12.22
CA HIS A 397 7.08 -8.81 -11.79
C HIS A 397 8.56 -9.14 -11.97
N VAL A 398 9.30 -8.27 -12.65
CA VAL A 398 10.75 -8.41 -12.84
C VAL A 398 11.48 -7.15 -12.34
N LEU A 399 12.80 -7.23 -12.27
CA LEU A 399 13.66 -6.12 -11.83
C LEU A 399 13.38 -4.81 -12.58
N ALA A 400 13.19 -4.90 -13.89
CA ALA A 400 12.91 -3.73 -14.72
C ALA A 400 11.54 -3.08 -14.41
N ASP A 401 10.62 -3.77 -13.74
CA ASP A 401 9.37 -3.14 -13.24
C ASP A 401 9.64 -2.28 -11.99
N ASP A 402 10.54 -2.71 -11.08
CA ASP A 402 10.99 -1.89 -9.95
C ASP A 402 11.73 -0.63 -10.43
N LEU A 403 12.61 -0.78 -11.43
CA LEU A 403 13.34 0.34 -12.03
C LEU A 403 12.42 1.35 -12.71
N GLU A 404 11.38 0.88 -13.41
CA GLU A 404 10.36 1.75 -13.99
C GLU A 404 9.61 2.54 -12.92
N SER A 405 9.33 1.92 -11.76
CA SER A 405 8.73 2.61 -10.62
C SER A 405 9.61 3.72 -10.05
N PHE A 406 10.94 3.54 -9.99
CA PHE A 406 11.85 4.64 -9.62
C PHE A 406 11.76 5.81 -10.61
N LEU A 407 11.75 5.54 -11.92
CA LEU A 407 11.59 6.59 -12.94
C LEU A 407 10.26 7.34 -12.79
N HIS A 408 9.17 6.60 -12.54
CA HIS A 408 7.86 7.19 -12.27
C HIS A 408 7.84 8.07 -11.01
N VAL A 409 8.47 7.63 -9.91
CA VAL A 409 8.64 8.45 -8.70
C VAL A 409 9.43 9.71 -9.01
N MET A 410 10.50 9.62 -9.80
CA MET A 410 11.28 10.78 -10.20
C MET A 410 10.44 11.80 -10.97
N ILE A 411 9.82 11.37 -12.08
CA ILE A 411 9.01 12.24 -12.94
C ILE A 411 7.90 12.93 -12.15
N TYR A 412 7.15 12.16 -11.35
CA TYR A 412 6.03 12.70 -10.57
C TYR A 412 6.51 13.71 -9.52
N THR A 413 7.56 13.36 -8.77
CA THR A 413 8.10 14.22 -7.71
C THR A 413 8.63 15.52 -8.27
N MET A 414 9.37 15.45 -9.37
CA MET A 414 9.92 16.61 -10.07
C MET A 414 8.81 17.54 -10.57
N ALA A 415 7.80 17.01 -11.26
CA ALA A 415 6.69 17.82 -11.78
C ALA A 415 5.91 18.52 -10.67
N ARG A 416 5.75 17.85 -9.52
CA ARG A 416 4.93 18.33 -8.41
C ARG A 416 5.67 19.30 -7.49
N HIS A 417 6.93 19.01 -7.16
CA HIS A 417 7.67 19.67 -6.08
C HIS A 417 8.84 20.55 -6.53
N LEU A 418 9.40 20.35 -7.72
CA LEU A 418 10.48 21.23 -8.20
C LEU A 418 9.93 22.47 -8.89
N PRO A 419 10.60 23.63 -8.75
CA PRO A 419 10.36 24.78 -9.61
C PRO A 419 10.52 24.37 -11.07
N ASN A 420 9.47 24.58 -11.87
CA ASN A 420 9.50 24.29 -13.29
C ASN A 420 8.66 25.32 -14.05
N THR A 421 9.05 25.58 -15.30
CA THR A 421 8.40 26.54 -16.20
C THR A 421 7.20 25.94 -16.95
N MET A 422 6.72 24.77 -16.51
CA MET A 422 5.64 24.06 -17.18
C MET A 422 4.34 24.85 -17.07
N ASP A 423 3.66 25.06 -18.20
CA ASP A 423 2.30 25.58 -18.13
C ASP A 423 1.39 24.60 -17.36
N ILE A 424 0.37 25.17 -16.71
CA ILE A 424 -0.52 24.43 -15.81
C ILE A 424 -1.19 23.27 -16.54
N GLU A 425 -1.54 23.43 -17.81
CA GLU A 425 -2.21 22.41 -18.62
C GLU A 425 -1.30 21.20 -18.87
N LYS A 426 -0.04 21.42 -19.26
CA LYS A 426 0.97 20.37 -19.42
C LYS A 426 1.30 19.70 -18.09
N LYS A 427 1.38 20.47 -17.00
CA LYS A 427 1.62 19.92 -15.65
C LYS A 427 0.49 18.99 -15.25
N ASN A 428 -0.74 19.43 -15.44
CA ASN A 428 -1.91 18.59 -15.17
C ASN A 428 -1.92 17.37 -16.10
N ALA A 429 -1.62 17.52 -17.40
CA ALA A 429 -1.55 16.40 -18.34
C ALA A 429 -0.52 15.33 -17.93
N LEU A 430 0.65 15.76 -17.43
CA LEU A 430 1.69 14.86 -16.91
C LEU A 430 1.26 14.18 -15.61
N LEU A 431 0.71 14.92 -14.65
CA LEU A 431 0.22 14.36 -13.39
C LEU A 431 -0.95 13.40 -13.60
N HIS A 432 -1.82 13.66 -14.59
CA HIS A 432 -2.91 12.76 -15.01
C HIS A 432 -2.46 11.40 -15.52
N ILE A 433 -1.17 11.18 -15.82
CA ILE A 433 -0.63 9.83 -16.09
C ILE A 433 -0.68 8.96 -14.82
N TYR A 434 -0.49 9.59 -13.66
CA TYR A 434 -0.42 8.94 -12.36
C TYR A 434 -1.77 8.93 -11.65
N ASP A 435 -2.59 9.97 -11.90
CA ASP A 435 -3.98 10.09 -11.45
C ASP A 435 -4.98 9.40 -12.41
N GLU A 436 -4.52 8.55 -13.34
CA GLU A 436 -5.38 7.80 -14.28
C GLU A 436 -6.38 6.92 -13.50
N GLU A 437 -7.67 6.93 -13.90
CA GLU A 437 -8.63 5.96 -13.37
C GLU A 437 -8.30 4.56 -13.92
N TYR A 438 -8.04 3.61 -13.01
CA TYR A 438 -7.75 2.23 -13.36
C TYR A 438 -9.03 1.40 -13.35
N VAL A 439 -9.16 0.50 -14.33
CA VAL A 439 -10.26 -0.48 -14.34
C VAL A 439 -9.84 -1.68 -13.53
N ILE A 440 -10.60 -2.03 -12.50
CA ILE A 440 -10.39 -3.28 -11.78
C ILE A 440 -11.09 -4.42 -12.54
N ASP A 441 -10.32 -5.41 -12.97
CA ASP A 441 -10.83 -6.59 -13.66
C ASP A 441 -11.66 -7.48 -12.72
N LYS A 442 -12.38 -8.48 -13.27
CA LYS A 442 -13.13 -9.45 -12.46
C LYS A 442 -12.26 -10.23 -11.46
N GLY A 443 -10.95 -10.22 -11.66
CA GLY A 443 -9.96 -10.86 -10.82
C GLY A 443 -9.34 -9.95 -9.75
N GLY A 444 -9.78 -8.70 -9.62
CA GLY A 444 -9.26 -7.73 -8.65
C GLY A 444 -7.96 -7.04 -9.07
N ARG A 445 -7.55 -7.15 -10.34
CA ARG A 445 -6.32 -6.52 -10.86
C ARG A 445 -6.64 -5.19 -11.52
N ALA A 446 -5.78 -4.20 -11.30
CA ALA A 446 -5.82 -2.93 -12.00
C ALA A 446 -5.32 -3.09 -13.45
N ILE A 447 -6.16 -2.67 -14.38
CA ILE A 447 -5.88 -2.55 -15.81
C ILE A 447 -5.86 -1.07 -16.17
N GLY A 448 -4.82 -0.64 -16.89
CA GLY A 448 -4.62 0.74 -17.30
C GLY A 448 -3.21 0.98 -17.83
N GLY A 449 -2.59 2.10 -17.45
CA GLY A 449 -1.18 2.39 -17.74
C GLY A 449 -0.89 2.64 -19.22
N SER A 450 -1.92 2.89 -20.02
CA SER A 450 -1.78 3.14 -21.47
C SER A 450 -0.90 4.37 -21.71
N ARG A 451 -1.14 5.43 -20.93
CA ARG A 451 -0.37 6.67 -20.97
C ARG A 451 1.08 6.43 -20.58
N LYS A 452 1.36 5.65 -19.54
CA LYS A 452 2.73 5.29 -19.12
C LYS A 452 3.49 4.59 -20.25
N ARG A 453 2.87 3.60 -20.89
CA ARG A 453 3.46 2.87 -22.01
C ARG A 453 3.74 3.77 -23.20
N VAL A 454 2.76 4.60 -23.60
CA VAL A 454 2.93 5.54 -24.71
C VAL A 454 4.05 6.54 -24.42
N CYS A 455 4.11 7.08 -23.21
CA CYS A 455 5.14 8.03 -22.82
C CYS A 455 6.55 7.43 -22.88
N LEU A 456 6.70 6.19 -22.42
CA LEU A 456 7.99 5.50 -22.40
C LEU A 456 8.34 4.81 -23.74
N ALA A 457 7.37 4.62 -24.65
CA ALA A 457 7.58 4.00 -25.96
C ALA A 457 8.23 4.95 -26.98
N ASP A 458 8.08 6.26 -26.77
CA ASP A 458 8.58 7.29 -27.68
C ASP A 458 9.60 8.19 -26.96
N PRO A 459 10.91 8.08 -27.29
CA PRO A 459 11.96 8.99 -26.81
C PRO A 459 11.66 10.47 -27.12
N GLN A 460 10.86 10.73 -28.16
CA GLN A 460 10.45 12.07 -28.58
C GLN A 460 9.11 12.52 -27.99
N SER A 461 8.55 11.75 -27.04
CA SER A 461 7.31 12.11 -26.36
C SER A 461 7.42 13.54 -25.82
N HIS A 462 6.56 14.42 -26.37
CA HIS A 462 6.53 15.85 -26.04
C HIS A 462 6.25 16.12 -24.56
N LEU A 463 5.79 15.11 -23.81
CA LEU A 463 5.56 15.16 -22.37
C LEU A 463 6.87 15.22 -21.56
N PHE A 464 8.05 14.99 -22.14
CA PHE A 464 9.33 15.09 -21.41
C PHE A 464 10.24 16.21 -21.91
N GLN A 465 10.00 16.73 -23.12
CA GLN A 465 10.93 17.62 -23.83
C GLN A 465 10.69 19.12 -23.63
N LYS A 466 9.68 19.53 -22.85
CA LYS A 466 9.29 20.96 -22.72
C LYS A 466 9.33 21.46 -21.27
N PHE A 467 10.39 21.12 -20.54
CA PHE A 467 10.59 21.58 -19.17
C PHE A 467 11.93 22.30 -19.05
N THR A 468 11.92 23.49 -18.42
CA THR A 468 13.14 24.00 -17.78
C THR A 468 13.22 23.32 -16.42
N LEU A 469 13.93 22.20 -16.36
CA LEU A 469 14.34 21.57 -15.12
C LEU A 469 15.68 22.18 -14.68
N PRO A 470 16.07 22.05 -13.40
CA PRO A 470 17.45 22.26 -12.99
C PRO A 470 18.41 21.55 -13.97
N PRO A 471 19.52 22.18 -14.40
CA PRO A 471 20.41 21.64 -15.43
C PRO A 471 20.81 20.18 -15.18
N GLU A 472 20.93 19.84 -13.90
CA GLU A 472 21.22 18.51 -13.40
C GLU A 472 20.21 17.48 -13.91
N ILE A 473 18.95 17.79 -13.71
CA ILE A 473 17.84 16.89 -13.98
C ILE A 473 17.46 16.92 -15.45
N ALA A 474 17.56 18.09 -16.10
CA ALA A 474 17.28 18.27 -17.53
C ALA A 474 18.17 17.37 -18.41
N THR A 475 19.39 17.08 -17.96
CA THR A 475 20.34 16.23 -18.67
C THR A 475 20.11 14.73 -18.39
N LEU A 476 19.76 14.38 -17.15
CA LEU A 476 19.63 13.00 -16.70
C LEU A 476 18.31 12.36 -17.14
N LEU A 477 17.17 13.07 -17.03
CA LEU A 477 15.86 12.49 -17.26
C LEU A 477 15.71 11.89 -18.67
N PRO A 478 16.10 12.57 -19.78
CA PRO A 478 16.02 11.98 -21.11
C PRO A 478 16.82 10.69 -21.23
N GLN A 479 18.04 10.65 -20.67
CA GLN A 479 18.90 9.46 -20.71
C GLN A 479 18.28 8.27 -19.96
N LEU A 480 17.60 8.52 -18.84
CA LEU A 480 16.87 7.48 -18.11
C LEU A 480 15.64 7.02 -18.89
N CYS A 481 14.88 7.94 -19.49
CA CYS A 481 13.73 7.62 -20.32
C CYS A 481 14.13 6.76 -21.53
N ASP A 482 15.28 7.04 -22.17
CA ASP A 482 15.79 6.32 -23.34
C ASP A 482 16.08 4.82 -23.09
N LEU A 483 16.10 4.37 -21.82
CA LEU A 483 16.28 2.96 -21.47
C LEU A 483 15.00 2.13 -21.59
N PHE A 484 13.82 2.76 -21.56
CA PHE A 484 12.52 2.08 -21.50
C PHE A 484 11.79 1.86 -22.85
N PRO A 485 12.08 2.56 -23.98
CA PRO A 485 11.44 2.32 -25.27
C PRO A 485 11.43 0.87 -25.72
N ILE A 486 12.51 0.12 -25.46
CA ILE A 486 12.60 -1.31 -25.82
C ILE A 486 11.50 -2.17 -25.17
N ARG A 487 10.94 -1.73 -24.04
CA ARG A 487 9.86 -2.43 -23.33
C ARG A 487 8.50 -2.25 -24.00
N TYR A 488 8.33 -1.18 -24.78
CA TYR A 488 7.02 -0.74 -25.27
C TYR A 488 6.94 -0.50 -26.78
N ASN A 489 8.07 -0.40 -27.47
CA ASN A 489 8.14 -0.12 -28.89
C ASN A 489 8.85 -1.25 -29.66
N TYR A 490 8.06 -1.96 -30.47
CA TYR A 490 8.52 -3.08 -31.29
C TYR A 490 9.50 -2.65 -32.40
N TRP A 491 9.34 -1.45 -32.96
CA TRP A 491 10.22 -0.93 -34.00
C TRP A 491 11.56 -0.49 -33.45
N THR A 492 11.59 0.04 -32.22
CA THR A 492 12.83 0.39 -31.52
C THR A 492 13.67 -0.85 -31.24
N TYR A 493 13.05 -1.94 -30.80
CA TYR A 493 13.71 -3.25 -30.66
C TYR A 493 14.38 -3.69 -31.97
N PHE A 494 13.62 -3.68 -33.08
CA PHE A 494 14.12 -4.08 -34.40
C PHE A 494 15.22 -3.16 -34.95
N PHE A 495 15.09 -1.85 -34.75
CA PHE A 495 16.07 -0.85 -35.22
C PHE A 495 17.43 -1.03 -34.56
N TYR A 496 17.48 -1.22 -33.24
CA TYR A 496 18.75 -1.44 -32.52
C TYR A 496 19.37 -2.81 -32.83
N GLU A 497 18.55 -3.84 -33.03
CA GLU A 497 19.02 -5.16 -33.48
C GLU A 497 19.68 -5.09 -34.87
N LEU A 498 19.10 -4.34 -35.81
CA LEU A 498 19.63 -4.14 -37.16
C LEU A 498 20.95 -3.35 -37.20
N HIS A 499 21.12 -2.38 -36.29
CA HIS A 499 22.31 -1.53 -36.26
C HIS A 499 23.49 -2.13 -35.47
N GLY A 500 23.35 -3.37 -34.98
CA GLY A 500 24.43 -4.10 -34.34
C GLY A 500 24.92 -3.46 -33.04
N ASP A 501 24.08 -2.65 -32.40
CA ASP A 501 24.40 -2.05 -31.11
C ASP A 501 24.59 -3.19 -30.09
N PRO A 502 25.79 -3.33 -29.48
CA PRO A 502 26.11 -4.46 -28.62
C PRO A 502 25.22 -4.56 -27.37
N ARG A 503 24.40 -3.55 -27.09
CA ARG A 503 23.49 -3.46 -25.95
C ARG A 503 22.22 -4.32 -26.07
N PHE A 504 21.78 -4.70 -27.28
CA PHE A 504 20.40 -5.17 -27.49
C PHE A 504 20.27 -6.30 -28.52
N LYS A 505 20.85 -7.47 -28.24
CA LYS A 505 20.84 -8.65 -29.13
C LYS A 505 19.80 -9.71 -28.77
N THR A 506 19.16 -9.68 -27.60
CA THR A 506 18.19 -10.69 -27.15
C THR A 506 17.20 -10.17 -26.08
N PRO A 507 16.02 -10.81 -25.88
CA PRO A 507 15.14 -10.56 -24.73
C PRO A 507 15.79 -10.81 -23.35
N SER A 508 16.92 -11.51 -23.32
CA SER A 508 17.80 -11.65 -22.14
C SER A 508 18.54 -10.35 -21.76
N ASP A 509 18.48 -9.30 -22.58
CA ASP A 509 19.20 -8.02 -22.40
C ASP A 509 18.44 -6.98 -21.56
N LEU A 510 17.26 -7.30 -21.00
CA LEU A 510 16.66 -6.48 -19.93
C LEU A 510 17.56 -6.39 -18.68
N LEU A 511 18.50 -7.32 -18.51
CA LEU A 511 19.55 -7.26 -17.49
C LEU A 511 20.68 -6.27 -17.85
N ALA A 512 20.91 -6.02 -19.15
CA ALA A 512 21.83 -4.99 -19.64
C ALA A 512 21.25 -3.59 -19.40
N CYS A 513 19.94 -3.40 -19.57
CA CYS A 513 19.24 -2.16 -19.16
C CYS A 513 19.42 -1.84 -17.67
N HIS A 514 19.47 -2.85 -16.80
CA HIS A 514 19.80 -2.66 -15.38
C HIS A 514 21.23 -2.18 -15.19
N GLY A 515 22.22 -2.85 -15.81
CA GLY A 515 23.62 -2.44 -15.77
C GLY A 515 23.83 -1.01 -16.27
N GLU A 516 23.13 -0.63 -17.34
CA GLU A 516 23.17 0.72 -17.92
C GLU A 516 22.45 1.76 -17.08
N MET A 517 21.24 1.48 -16.56
CA MET A 517 20.57 2.36 -15.61
C MET A 517 21.45 2.59 -14.38
N MET A 518 22.04 1.52 -13.85
CA MET A 518 22.97 1.63 -12.73
C MET A 518 24.21 2.43 -13.10
N THR A 519 24.76 2.26 -14.30
CA THR A 519 25.93 3.02 -14.79
C THR A 519 25.59 4.49 -14.99
N LEU A 520 24.44 4.81 -15.59
CA LEU A 520 23.97 6.17 -15.83
C LEU A 520 23.74 6.91 -14.52
N VAL A 521 23.09 6.28 -13.55
CA VAL A 521 22.88 6.88 -12.23
C VAL A 521 24.21 7.04 -11.46
N LYS A 522 25.11 6.03 -11.52
CA LYS A 522 26.44 6.10 -10.88
C LYS A 522 27.35 7.17 -11.49
N ARG A 523 27.26 7.40 -12.81
CA ARG A 523 28.11 8.38 -13.54
C ARG A 523 27.76 9.84 -13.22
N TRP A 524 26.58 10.11 -12.66
CA TRP A 524 26.00 11.46 -12.65
C TRP A 524 26.13 12.22 -11.33
N ILE A 525 26.28 11.54 -10.20
CA ILE A 525 26.59 12.19 -8.92
C ILE A 525 28.04 11.83 -8.59
N PRO A 526 29.01 12.74 -8.78
CA PRO A 526 30.38 12.52 -8.32
C PRO A 526 30.36 12.20 -6.82
N CYS A 527 31.24 11.31 -6.35
CA CYS A 527 31.50 11.15 -4.92
C CYS A 527 31.69 12.55 -4.33
N SER A 528 30.78 12.99 -3.46
CA SER A 528 31.00 14.22 -2.70
C SER A 528 32.08 13.93 -1.64
N GLU A 529 33.34 14.11 -2.02
CA GLU A 529 34.27 14.69 -1.07
C GLU A 529 33.86 16.16 -0.92
N GLU A 530 33.56 16.53 0.33
CA GLU A 530 33.25 17.89 0.79
C GLU A 530 31.88 18.46 0.37
N VAL A 531 30.92 18.42 1.31
CA VAL A 531 29.85 19.42 1.37
C VAL A 531 30.54 20.74 1.75
N PRO A 532 30.59 21.77 0.89
CA PRO A 532 31.11 23.05 1.31
C PRO A 532 30.15 23.61 2.36
N ASP A 533 30.71 24.16 3.44
CA ASP A 533 29.95 24.85 4.48
C ASP A 533 28.93 25.81 3.85
N ALA A 534 27.68 25.66 4.28
CA ALA A 534 26.58 26.52 3.88
C ALA A 534 26.73 27.89 4.55
N ASP A 535 27.65 28.70 4.06
CA ASP A 535 27.74 30.13 4.34
C ASP A 535 28.12 30.86 3.04
N GLU A 536 27.10 31.18 2.24
CA GLU A 536 26.98 32.46 1.51
C GLU A 536 25.69 32.39 0.66
N ASP A 537 24.65 33.06 1.16
CA ASP A 537 23.42 33.37 0.46
C ASP A 537 23.67 34.55 -0.52
N PRO A 538 23.64 34.37 -1.85
CA PRO A 538 23.70 35.49 -2.79
C PRO A 538 22.30 35.98 -3.21
N TYR A 539 21.22 35.38 -2.71
CA TYR A 539 19.85 35.71 -3.12
C TYR A 539 18.89 35.64 -1.92
N GLY A 540 19.16 36.48 -0.92
CA GLY A 540 18.23 36.75 0.15
C GLY A 540 16.93 37.31 -0.42
N PHE A 541 15.85 36.51 -0.35
CA PHE A 541 14.45 36.94 -0.24
C PHE A 541 13.54 35.71 -0.14
N TRP A 542 13.31 35.18 1.07
CA TRP A 542 12.12 34.39 1.38
C TRP A 542 11.69 34.61 2.84
N CYS A 543 10.73 35.52 3.02
CA CYS A 543 9.77 35.52 4.13
C CYS A 543 8.38 35.62 3.50
N HIS A 544 7.65 34.50 3.51
CA HIS A 544 6.22 34.31 3.82
C HIS A 544 5.64 33.05 3.18
#